data_AF-A0A8T4KUR1-F1
#
_entry.id   AF-A0A8T4KUR1-F1
#
_cell.length_a   1.000
_cell.length_b   1.000
_cell.length_c   1.000
_cell.angle_alpha   90.00
_cell.angle_beta   90.00
_cell.angle_gamma   90.00
#
_symmetry.space_group_name_H-M   'P 1'
#
loop_
_entity.id
_entity.type
_entity.pdbx_description
1 polymer ?
#
loop_
_entity_poly.entity_id
_entity_poly.type
_entity_poly.pdbx_seq_one_letter_code
_entity_poly.pdbx_strand_id
1 'polypeptide(L)'
;MAILFDAIAATLTLNLNWWVWIIMNNLFWVFGVMAAAYFFYGRKKMLSGFIMAVFLLWSALDFSALSGWVILSGTFLALLYLSRLALVGFVENVPSMQKKLPFIISLQFIVVLVIYNIFMR
;
A
#
# COMPACT_ATOMS: atom_id res chain seq x y z
N MET A 1 10.85 3.40 0.71
CA MET A 1 10.80 4.54 1.65
C MET A 1 9.76 5.50 1.08
N ALA A 2 8.83 5.97 1.89
CA ALA A 2 7.65 6.69 1.40
C ALA A 2 8.02 8.17 1.16
N ILE A 3 7.92 8.60 -0.10
CA ILE A 3 8.48 9.87 -0.61
C ILE A 3 7.87 11.07 0.12
N LEU A 4 6.58 10.98 0.49
CA LEU A 4 5.87 12.00 1.24
C LEU A 4 6.46 12.21 2.64
N PHE A 5 6.80 11.12 3.33
CA PHE A 5 7.37 11.21 4.68
C PHE A 5 8.79 11.76 4.64
N ASP A 6 9.58 11.39 3.64
CA ASP A 6 10.91 11.96 3.41
C ASP A 6 10.81 13.48 3.14
N ALA A 7 9.80 13.92 2.37
CA ALA A 7 9.54 15.34 2.13
C ALA A 7 9.16 16.10 3.40
N ILE A 8 8.29 15.52 4.24
CA ILE A 8 7.90 16.11 5.53
C ILE A 8 9.13 16.21 6.45
N ALA A 9 9.91 15.14 6.56
CA ALA A 9 11.13 15.12 7.37
C ALA A 9 12.17 16.14 6.89
N ALA A 10 12.40 16.23 5.58
CA ALA A 10 13.30 17.22 4.99
C ALA A 10 12.83 18.66 5.25
N THR A 11 11.51 18.90 5.26
CA THR A 11 10.93 20.22 5.61
C THR A 11 11.15 20.55 7.08
N LEU A 12 10.86 19.61 7.99
CA LEU A 12 11.01 19.80 9.43
C LEU A 12 12.47 20.00 9.86
N THR A 13 13.40 19.37 9.14
CA THR A 13 14.85 19.49 9.38
C THR A 13 15.50 20.59 8.55
N LEU A 14 14.72 21.34 7.75
CA LEU A 14 15.21 22.37 6.83
C LEU A 14 16.35 21.88 5.91
N ASN A 15 16.30 20.61 5.50
CA ASN A 15 17.28 20.00 4.62
C ASN A 15 17.06 20.47 3.17
N LEU A 16 17.61 21.64 2.84
CA LEU A 16 17.53 22.22 1.49
C LEU A 16 18.20 21.35 0.43
N ASN A 17 19.23 20.58 0.80
CA ASN A 17 19.93 19.71 -0.14
C ASN A 17 18.99 18.62 -0.71
N TRP A 18 18.12 18.05 0.13
CA TRP A 18 17.12 17.08 -0.31
C TRP A 18 16.15 17.68 -1.35
N TRP A 19 15.68 18.91 -1.12
CA TRP A 19 14.79 19.61 -2.05
C TRP A 19 15.46 19.92 -3.39
N VAL A 20 16.71 20.37 -3.36
CA VAL A 20 17.49 20.58 -4.60
C VAL A 20 17.66 19.26 -5.35
N TRP A 21 18.05 18.19 -4.64
CA TRP A 21 18.23 16.88 -5.24
C TRP A 21 16.94 16.36 -5.88
N ILE A 22 15.79 16.46 -5.20
CA ILE A 22 14.54 15.91 -5.74
C ILE A 22 14.06 16.70 -6.96
N ILE A 23 14.22 18.03 -6.96
CA ILE A 23 13.86 18.88 -8.10
C ILE A 23 14.77 18.57 -9.30
N MET A 24 16.09 18.50 -9.08
CA MET A 24 17.05 18.26 -10.15
C MET A 24 16.92 16.88 -10.78
N ASN A 25 16.57 15.85 -9.99
CA ASN A 25 16.37 14.50 -10.51
C ASN A 25 14.98 14.29 -11.14
N ASN A 26 14.03 15.22 -10.93
CA ASN A 26 12.66 15.08 -11.41
C ASN A 26 12.19 16.31 -12.20
N LEU A 27 13.09 17.01 -12.89
CA LEU A 27 12.77 18.24 -13.64
C LEU A 27 11.59 18.06 -14.60
N PHE A 28 11.52 16.93 -15.32
CA PHE A 28 10.40 16.62 -16.20
C PHE A 28 9.05 16.66 -15.46
N TRP A 29 8.98 16.03 -14.29
CA TRP A 29 7.77 16.02 -13.46
C TRP A 29 7.46 17.39 -12.86
N VAL A 30 8.49 18.11 -12.40
CA VAL A 30 8.32 19.47 -11.87
C VAL A 30 7.69 20.37 -12.94
N PHE A 31 8.22 20.38 -14.16
CA PHE A 31 7.65 21.16 -15.26
C PHE A 31 6.28 20.65 -15.70
N GLY A 32 6.08 19.33 -15.78
CA GLY A 32 4.80 18.73 -16.17
C GLY A 32 3.67 19.07 -15.19
N VAL A 33 3.92 18.92 -13.89
CA VAL A 33 2.95 19.26 -12.83
C VAL A 33 2.75 20.78 -12.76
N MET A 34 3.79 21.57 -12.99
CA MET A 34 3.68 23.03 -13.02
C MET A 34 2.85 23.51 -14.22
N ALA A 35 2.99 22.89 -15.39
CA ALA A 35 2.16 23.15 -16.56
C ALA A 35 0.70 22.74 -16.32
N ALA A 36 0.48 21.56 -15.72
CA ALA A 36 -0.85 21.12 -15.32
C ALA A 36 -1.49 22.10 -14.32
N ALA A 37 -0.75 22.53 -13.31
CA ALA A 37 -1.23 23.50 -12.32
C ALA A 37 -1.59 24.85 -12.97
N TYR A 38 -0.80 25.32 -13.95
CA TYR A 38 -1.12 26.52 -14.73
C TYR A 38 -2.42 26.35 -15.53
N PHE A 39 -2.61 25.19 -16.17
CA PHE A 39 -3.80 24.90 -16.97
C PHE A 39 -5.08 24.81 -16.13
N PHE A 40 -5.03 24.12 -14.99
CA PHE A 40 -6.20 23.87 -14.15
C PHE A 40 -6.52 24.99 -13.15
N TYR A 41 -5.51 25.66 -12.58
CA TYR A 41 -5.71 26.66 -11.53
C TYR A 41 -5.46 28.10 -12.00
N GLY A 42 -4.98 28.29 -13.23
CA GLY A 42 -4.65 29.58 -13.81
C GLY A 42 -3.43 30.26 -13.16
N ARG A 43 -3.04 31.43 -13.69
CA ARG A 43 -1.84 32.17 -13.25
C ARG A 43 -1.78 32.47 -11.76
N LYS A 44 -2.89 32.96 -11.19
CA LYS A 44 -2.91 33.48 -9.81
C LYS A 44 -2.77 32.39 -8.74
N LYS A 45 -3.21 31.16 -9.04
CA LYS A 45 -3.21 30.02 -8.10
C LYS A 45 -2.29 28.88 -8.56
N MET A 46 -1.45 29.14 -9.55
CA MET A 46 -0.52 28.15 -10.12
C MET A 46 0.40 27.56 -9.06
N LEU A 47 1.03 28.39 -8.23
CA LEU A 47 1.97 27.91 -7.21
C LEU A 47 1.27 27.05 -6.14
N SER A 48 0.12 27.50 -5.64
CA SER A 48 -0.70 26.72 -4.71
C SER A 48 -1.20 25.42 -5.33
N GLY A 49 -1.60 25.46 -6.61
CA GLY A 49 -2.05 24.29 -7.36
C GLY A 49 -0.92 23.29 -7.60
N PHE A 50 0.29 23.79 -7.88
CA PHE A 50 1.49 22.96 -8.03
C PHE A 50 1.83 22.23 -6.74
N ILE A 51 1.91 22.94 -5.61
CA ILE A 51 2.21 22.35 -4.31
C ILE A 51 1.15 21.29 -3.96
N MET A 52 -0.14 21.61 -4.16
CA MET A 52 -1.23 20.68 -3.89
C MET A 52 -1.18 19.43 -4.78
N ALA A 53 -0.89 19.60 -6.08
CA ALA A 53 -0.78 18.49 -7.02
C ALA A 53 0.42 17.57 -6.71
N VAL A 54 1.57 18.14 -6.35
CA VAL A 54 2.75 17.37 -5.91
C VAL A 54 2.43 16.57 -4.66
N PHE A 55 1.79 17.20 -3.66
CA PHE A 55 1.41 16.52 -2.42
C PHE A 55 0.40 15.38 -2.66
N LEU A 56 -0.60 15.62 -3.50
CA LEU A 56 -1.57 14.60 -3.91
C LEU A 56 -0.91 13.43 -4.63
N LEU A 57 0.01 13.70 -5.56
CA LEU A 57 0.72 12.67 -6.30
C LEU A 57 1.58 11.80 -5.36
N TRP A 58 2.37 12.42 -4.47
CA TRP A 58 3.17 11.68 -3.50
C TRP A 58 2.30 10.88 -2.53
N SER A 59 1.22 11.47 -2.03
CA SER A 59 0.27 10.78 -1.18
C SER A 59 -0.38 9.59 -1.88
N ALA A 60 -0.78 9.73 -3.15
CA ALA A 60 -1.38 8.66 -3.92
C ALA A 60 -0.39 7.51 -4.21
N LEU A 61 0.86 7.84 -4.54
CA LEU A 61 1.90 6.83 -4.81
C LEU A 61 2.28 6.06 -3.55
N ASP A 62 2.51 6.75 -2.43
CA ASP A 62 2.82 6.11 -1.16
C ASP A 62 1.61 5.32 -0.62
N PHE A 63 0.40 5.86 -0.78
CA PHE A 63 -0.82 5.14 -0.44
C PHE A 63 -0.98 3.90 -1.31
N SER A 64 -0.71 3.94 -2.61
CA SER A 64 -0.76 2.76 -3.48
C SER A 64 0.25 1.70 -3.06
N ALA A 65 1.46 2.10 -2.67
CA ALA A 65 2.49 1.17 -2.21
C ALA A 65 2.11 0.52 -0.87
N LEU A 66 1.59 1.30 0.07
CA LEU A 66 1.15 0.80 1.38
C LEU A 66 -0.14 -0.01 1.28
N SER A 67 -1.15 0.50 0.58
CA SER A 67 -2.43 -0.17 0.38
C SER A 67 -2.29 -1.43 -0.44
N GLY A 68 -1.40 -1.49 -1.43
CA GLY A 68 -1.13 -2.71 -2.19
C GLY A 68 -0.68 -3.86 -1.29
N TRP A 69 0.23 -3.59 -0.35
CA TRP A 69 0.67 -4.60 0.62
C TRP A 69 -0.41 -4.93 1.65
N VAL A 70 -1.17 -3.94 2.13
CA VAL A 70 -2.27 -4.14 3.07
C VAL A 70 -3.42 -4.93 2.45
N ILE A 71 -3.74 -4.69 1.19
CA ILE A 71 -4.76 -5.44 0.43
C ILE A 71 -4.26 -6.86 0.20
N LEU A 72 -3.00 -7.05 -0.19
CA LEU A 72 -2.43 -8.38 -0.42
C LEU A 72 -2.40 -9.20 0.88
N SER A 73 -1.80 -8.67 1.94
CA SER A 73 -1.77 -9.34 3.26
C SER A 73 -3.17 -9.51 3.87
N GLY A 74 -4.04 -8.50 3.76
CA GLY A 74 -5.39 -8.50 4.29
C GLY A 74 -6.30 -9.52 3.59
N THR A 75 -6.24 -9.62 2.26
CA THR A 75 -7.01 -10.61 1.50
C THR A 75 -6.55 -12.04 1.80
N PHE A 76 -5.24 -12.28 1.90
CA PHE A 76 -4.69 -13.57 2.31
C PHE A 76 -5.17 -13.98 3.71
N LEU A 77 -5.06 -13.06 4.68
CA LEU A 77 -5.51 -13.31 6.05
C LEU A 77 -7.02 -13.55 6.10
N ALA A 78 -7.82 -12.76 5.38
CA ALA A 78 -9.27 -12.94 5.33
C ALA A 78 -9.64 -14.34 4.81
N LEU A 79 -9.00 -14.81 3.74
CA LEU A 79 -9.17 -16.16 3.21
C LEU A 79 -8.80 -17.24 4.23
N LEU A 80 -7.65 -17.06 4.91
CA LEU A 80 -7.19 -17.98 5.93
C LEU A 80 -8.15 -18.05 7.12
N TYR A 81 -8.68 -16.91 7.57
CA TYR A 81 -9.63 -16.85 8.67
C TYR A 81 -10.98 -17.47 8.32
N LEU A 82 -11.53 -17.14 7.14
CA LEU A 82 -12.81 -17.71 6.68
C LEU A 82 -12.72 -19.23 6.53
N SER A 83 -11.66 -19.74 5.89
CA SER A 83 -11.44 -21.18 5.77
C SER A 83 -11.19 -21.85 7.13
N ARG A 84 -10.57 -21.15 8.09
CA ARG A 84 -10.34 -21.68 9.43
C ARG A 84 -11.64 -21.79 10.22
N LEU A 85 -12.52 -20.80 10.13
CA LEU A 85 -13.84 -20.84 10.76
C LEU A 85 -14.66 -22.03 10.24
N ALA A 86 -14.66 -22.26 8.92
CA ALA A 86 -15.32 -23.42 8.33
C ALA A 86 -14.73 -24.75 8.82
N LEU A 87 -13.40 -24.85 8.91
CA LEU A 87 -12.70 -26.04 9.41
C LEU A 87 -12.98 -26.33 10.88
N VAL A 88 -12.99 -25.30 11.73
CA VAL A 88 -13.30 -25.47 13.16
C VAL A 88 -14.73 -25.95 13.33
N GLY A 89 -15.70 -25.33 12.66
CA GLY A 89 -17.09 -25.79 12.68
C GLY A 89 -17.26 -27.23 12.17
N PHE A 90 -16.47 -27.63 11.16
CA PHE A 90 -16.46 -29.03 10.71
C PHE A 90 -15.89 -29.99 11.76
N VAL A 91 -14.77 -29.64 12.39
CA VAL A 91 -14.10 -30.50 13.38
C VAL A 91 -14.89 -30.62 14.69
N GLU A 92 -15.67 -29.60 15.07
CA GLU A 92 -16.59 -29.69 16.20
C GLU A 92 -17.62 -30.81 16.04
N ASN A 93 -18.07 -31.07 14.81
CA ASN A 93 -19.02 -32.14 14.49
C ASN A 93 -18.38 -33.54 14.39
N VAL A 94 -17.04 -33.63 14.36
CA VAL A 94 -16.31 -34.90 14.20
C VAL A 94 -15.27 -35.07 15.32
N PRO A 95 -15.64 -35.72 16.44
CA PRO A 95 -14.78 -35.84 17.63
C PRO A 95 -13.41 -36.49 17.37
N SER A 96 -13.34 -37.38 16.37
CA SER A 96 -12.09 -38.06 15.99
C SER A 96 -11.05 -37.13 15.37
N MET A 97 -11.46 -35.97 14.83
CA MET A 97 -10.57 -34.99 14.20
C MET A 97 -10.04 -33.94 15.18
N GLN A 98 -10.66 -33.76 16.35
CA GLN A 98 -10.26 -32.74 17.33
C GLN A 98 -8.81 -32.91 17.80
N LYS A 99 -8.35 -34.14 18.03
CA LYS A 99 -6.96 -34.42 18.42
C LYS A 99 -5.93 -34.08 17.35
N LYS A 100 -6.35 -34.02 16.08
CA LYS A 100 -5.50 -33.72 14.92
C LYS A 100 -5.63 -32.27 14.43
N LEU A 101 -6.41 -31.44 15.15
CA LEU A 101 -6.66 -30.05 14.79
C LEU A 101 -5.37 -29.24 14.51
N PRO A 102 -4.28 -29.35 15.31
CA PRO A 102 -3.04 -28.60 15.02
C PRO A 102 -2.42 -28.97 13.67
N PHE A 103 -2.50 -30.25 13.28
CA PHE A 103 -1.99 -30.74 12.00
C PHE A 103 -2.87 -30.25 10.84
N ILE A 104 -4.18 -30.35 10.99
CA ILE A 104 -5.15 -29.90 9.98
C ILE A 104 -5.01 -28.39 9.72
N ILE A 105 -4.84 -27.59 10.77
CA ILE A 105 -4.65 -26.14 10.67
C ILE A 105 -3.33 -25.80 9.96
N SER A 106 -2.25 -26.53 10.25
CA SER A 106 -0.96 -26.34 9.57
C SER A 106 -1.07 -26.66 8.07
N LEU A 107 -1.77 -27.75 7.74
CA LEU A 107 -1.97 -28.16 6.35
C LEU A 107 -2.88 -27.19 5.59
N GLN A 108 -3.95 -26.70 6.25
CA GLN A 108 -4.81 -25.64 5.74
C GLN A 108 -4.00 -24.40 5.36
N PHE A 109 -3.08 -23.96 6.24
CA PHE A 109 -2.25 -22.79 5.94
C PHE A 109 -1.46 -22.96 4.64
N ILE A 110 -0.83 -24.12 4.45
CA ILE A 110 -0.07 -24.43 3.22
C ILE A 110 -1.00 -24.42 2.00
N VAL A 111 -2.18 -25.05 2.11
CA VAL A 111 -3.17 -25.09 1.01
C VAL A 111 -3.64 -23.69 0.64
N VAL A 112 -4.01 -22.86 1.62
CA VAL A 112 -4.45 -21.48 1.37
C VAL A 112 -3.31 -20.64 0.79
N LEU A 113 -2.06 -20.85 1.23
CA LEU A 113 -0.89 -20.16 0.70
C LEU A 113 -0.63 -20.51 -0.77
N VAL A 114 -0.80 -21.77 -1.16
CA VAL A 114 -0.68 -22.22 -2.55
C VAL A 114 -1.81 -21.65 -3.40
N ILE A 115 -3.07 -21.76 -2.93
CA ILE A 115 -4.24 -21.21 -3.65
C ILE A 115 -4.08 -19.70 -3.85
N TYR A 116 -3.67 -18.97 -2.81
CA TYR A 116 -3.50 -17.54 -2.88
C TYR A 116 -2.42 -17.13 -3.90
N ASN A 117 -1.27 -17.82 -3.91
CA ASN A 117 -0.19 -17.50 -4.87
C ASN A 117 -0.51 -17.88 -6.32
N ILE A 118 -1.37 -18.87 -6.55
CA ILE A 118 -1.73 -19.31 -7.92
C ILE A 118 -2.87 -18.48 -8.51
N PHE A 119 -3.88 -18.14 -7.69
CA PHE A 119 -5.14 -17.57 -8.21
C PHE A 119 -5.34 -16.08 -7.91
N MET A 120 -4.68 -15.52 -6.89
CA MET A 120 -4.92 -14.15 -6.41
C MET A 120 -3.74 -13.20 -6.61
N ARG A 121 -2.60 -13.70 -7.08
CA ARG A 121 -1.40 -12.93 -7.41
C ARG A 121 -1.21 -12.88 -8.92
#